data_AF-A0A382CP01-F1
#
_entry.id   AF-A0A382CP01-F1
#
_cell.length_a   1.000
_cell.length_b   1.000
_cell.length_c   1.000
_cell.angle_alpha   90.00
_cell.angle_beta   90.00
_cell.angle_gamma   90.00
#
_symmetry.space_group_name_H-M   'P 1'
#
loop_
_entity.id
_entity.type
_entity.pdbx_description
1 polymer ?
#
loop_
_entity_poly.entity_id
_entity_poly.type
_entity_poly.pdbx_seq_one_letter_code
_entity_poly.pdbx_strand_id
1 'polypeptide(L)'
;MAYLVSHTDLANKGTITVEDNTINQVTSLDIPGRNTTAYGTAIADNFLHLLENFAFNTSPRNPVEGQLWYDTTVGVDQLKIYDGTNWISASGLKKATNEPAANQSVVGDLWVDTDNQQLYLYTGSGWILVGPTFSDGLSTGIKPAVLIGTDNVSYTVLEVEVKAKVLAIISTEKFTPKSVITGFTEIFPGYNLSTTNITGDGSGKYYGTAEKAENLIVAGAVVTASSFLRNDVLSTSLFPLKIKNNSGIIIGADSAMSIGVEGQAGIIAHQTSGSNIDIRVNDAGEIKTVVRIDSEARVGINNLSPDQALDVVGNIQTDSALLVEGTTDASTISTGSITTKGGVGIAKKLFVGGDSNIAGLLTTQNIVPNLTLARNLGTA
;
A
#
# COMPACT_ATOMS: atom_id res chain seq x y z
N MET A 1 55.82 -18.03 73.49
CA MET A 1 56.46 -17.54 72.26
C MET A 1 55.45 -17.63 71.13
N ALA A 2 55.20 -16.49 70.48
CA ALA A 2 54.39 -16.37 69.28
C ALA A 2 54.79 -17.39 68.20
N TYR A 3 53.87 -17.73 67.32
CA TYR A 3 54.13 -18.57 66.15
C TYR A 3 53.75 -17.85 64.86
N LEU A 4 54.33 -18.31 63.74
CA LEU A 4 54.12 -17.71 62.42
C LEU A 4 53.21 -18.61 61.59
N VAL A 5 52.28 -17.99 60.86
CA VAL A 5 51.46 -18.62 59.82
C VAL A 5 51.86 -18.00 58.48
N SER A 6 52.25 -18.82 57.52
CA SER A 6 52.68 -18.34 56.19
C SER A 6 51.52 -18.29 55.22
N HIS A 7 51.41 -17.22 54.43
CA HIS A 7 50.57 -17.25 53.24
C HIS A 7 51.11 -18.25 52.22
N THR A 8 50.23 -18.82 51.39
CA THR A 8 50.64 -19.71 50.28
C THR A 8 51.62 -18.99 49.35
N ASP A 9 51.34 -17.73 49.03
CA ASP A 9 52.28 -16.86 48.33
C ASP A 9 53.17 -16.10 49.33
N LEU A 10 54.07 -16.85 49.98
CA LEU A 10 54.97 -16.33 51.00
C LEU A 10 55.86 -15.19 50.46
N ALA A 11 56.28 -15.27 49.19
CA ALA A 11 57.19 -14.31 48.58
C ALA A 11 56.58 -12.90 48.46
N ASN A 12 55.28 -12.81 48.16
CA ASN A 12 54.60 -11.52 47.97
C ASN A 12 53.79 -11.06 49.20
N LYS A 13 53.30 -11.99 50.04
CA LYS A 13 52.36 -11.67 51.14
C LYS A 13 52.93 -11.90 52.55
N GLY A 14 54.06 -12.60 52.69
CA GLY A 14 54.75 -12.78 53.97
C GLY A 14 54.05 -13.71 54.97
N THR A 15 54.30 -13.47 56.26
CA THR A 15 53.79 -14.28 57.38
C THR A 15 52.97 -13.46 58.37
N ILE A 16 51.97 -14.08 58.98
CA ILE A 16 51.20 -13.54 60.09
C ILE A 16 51.81 -14.01 61.42
N THR A 17 52.13 -13.08 62.30
CA THR A 17 52.60 -13.37 63.67
C THR A 17 51.42 -13.47 64.63
N VAL A 18 51.33 -14.60 65.34
CA VAL A 18 50.24 -14.88 66.29
C VAL A 18 50.80 -14.96 67.70
N GLU A 19 50.42 -13.99 68.53
CA GLU A 19 50.86 -13.87 69.93
C GLU A 19 50.13 -14.85 70.85
N ASP A 20 50.82 -15.32 71.90
CA ASP A 20 50.23 -16.23 72.89
C ASP A 20 49.06 -15.58 73.65
N ASN A 21 48.08 -16.37 74.06
CA ASN A 21 46.88 -15.95 74.80
C ASN A 21 45.97 -14.93 74.08
N THR A 22 46.14 -14.72 72.77
CA THR A 22 45.32 -13.80 71.97
C THR A 22 44.58 -14.52 70.83
N ILE A 23 43.66 -13.81 70.16
CA ILE A 23 43.07 -14.23 68.87
C ILE A 23 43.51 -13.20 67.83
N ASN A 24 44.25 -13.63 66.81
CA ASN A 24 44.67 -12.77 65.72
C ASN A 24 43.55 -12.68 64.67
N GLN A 25 43.15 -11.46 64.30
CA GLN A 25 42.04 -11.16 63.39
C GLN A 25 42.51 -10.38 62.14
N VAL A 26 43.77 -10.58 61.73
CA VAL A 26 44.35 -9.94 60.55
C VAL A 26 43.70 -10.43 59.25
N THR A 27 43.02 -11.58 59.28
CA THR A 27 42.24 -12.11 58.15
C THR A 27 40.75 -12.21 58.51
N SER A 28 39.91 -12.67 57.58
CA SER A 28 38.52 -13.02 57.89
C SER A 28 38.36 -14.20 58.83
N LEU A 29 39.39 -15.02 59.01
CA LEU A 29 39.41 -16.12 59.98
C LEU A 29 40.16 -15.70 61.26
N ASP A 30 39.67 -16.21 62.38
CA ASP A 30 40.26 -15.97 63.69
C ASP A 30 41.35 -16.99 63.96
N ILE A 31 42.60 -16.54 64.07
CA ILE A 31 43.77 -17.42 64.25
C ILE A 31 44.14 -17.46 65.75
N PRO A 32 43.87 -18.57 66.46
CA PRO A 32 44.06 -18.63 67.91
C PRO A 32 45.54 -18.73 68.30
N GLY A 33 45.98 -17.87 69.23
CA GLY A 33 47.29 -17.93 69.87
C GLY A 33 47.47 -19.15 70.77
N ARG A 34 48.71 -19.55 71.05
CA ARG A 34 48.96 -20.67 71.98
C ARG A 34 48.39 -20.33 73.35
N ASN A 35 47.86 -21.34 74.05
CA ASN A 35 47.25 -21.23 75.39
C ASN A 35 45.97 -20.38 75.48
N THR A 36 45.35 -19.98 74.35
CA THR A 36 44.03 -19.35 74.39
C THR A 36 42.94 -20.34 74.80
N THR A 37 42.04 -19.93 75.69
CA THR A 37 40.88 -20.74 76.12
C THR A 37 39.79 -20.84 75.05
N ALA A 38 39.83 -19.98 74.03
CA ALA A 38 38.85 -19.91 72.94
C ALA A 38 39.23 -20.75 71.70
N TYR A 39 40.28 -21.56 71.77
CA TYR A 39 40.81 -22.31 70.61
C TYR A 39 39.74 -23.16 69.93
N GLY A 40 38.98 -23.94 70.71
CA GLY A 40 37.97 -24.86 70.19
C GLY A 40 36.86 -24.13 69.44
N THR A 41 36.36 -23.03 69.98
CA THR A 41 35.32 -22.20 69.36
C THR A 41 35.83 -21.52 68.09
N ALA A 42 36.99 -20.86 68.15
CA ALA A 42 37.55 -20.16 66.98
C ALA A 42 37.80 -21.09 65.78
N ILE A 43 38.32 -22.30 66.02
CA ILE A 43 38.56 -23.27 64.95
C ILE A 43 37.24 -23.84 64.41
N ALA A 44 36.27 -24.14 65.28
CA ALA A 44 34.96 -24.64 64.84
C ALA A 44 34.21 -23.60 63.98
N ASP A 45 34.18 -22.35 64.42
CA ASP A 45 33.55 -21.24 63.69
C ASP A 45 34.24 -21.02 62.34
N ASN A 46 35.58 -21.05 62.29
CA ASN A 46 36.32 -20.94 61.04
C ASN A 46 35.97 -22.04 60.03
N PHE A 47 35.85 -23.30 60.48
CA PHE A 47 35.46 -24.39 59.58
C PHE A 47 34.03 -24.23 59.07
N LEU A 48 33.12 -23.72 59.91
CA LEU A 48 31.76 -23.43 59.49
C LEU A 48 31.72 -22.28 58.47
N HIS A 49 32.40 -21.17 58.75
CA HIS A 49 32.51 -20.04 57.82
C HIS A 49 33.11 -20.46 56.48
N LEU A 50 34.13 -21.32 56.47
CA LEU A 50 34.69 -21.86 55.23
C LEU A 50 33.71 -22.76 54.48
N LEU A 51 32.97 -23.61 55.20
CA LEU A 51 31.96 -24.50 54.61
C LEU A 51 30.84 -23.72 53.91
N GLU A 52 30.41 -22.61 54.51
CA GLU A 52 29.37 -21.75 53.95
C GLU A 52 29.89 -20.64 53.04
N ASN A 53 31.20 -20.58 52.78
CA ASN A 53 31.85 -19.50 52.05
C ASN A 53 31.49 -18.12 52.63
N PHE A 54 31.53 -17.97 53.96
CA PHE A 54 31.22 -16.74 54.69
C PHE A 54 29.86 -16.13 54.33
N ALA A 55 28.85 -16.98 54.09
CA ALA A 55 27.52 -16.56 53.65
C ALA A 55 26.91 -15.48 54.56
N PHE A 56 26.84 -14.25 54.05
CA PHE A 56 26.28 -13.12 54.78
C PHE A 56 25.99 -11.95 53.84
N ASN A 57 25.17 -10.99 54.29
CA ASN A 57 24.80 -9.80 53.50
C ASN A 57 25.84 -8.66 53.60
N THR A 58 26.89 -8.83 54.39
CA THR A 58 28.05 -7.92 54.40
C THR A 58 29.32 -8.71 54.13
N SER A 59 30.23 -8.12 53.36
CA SER A 59 31.48 -8.79 53.00
C SER A 59 32.34 -9.16 54.22
N PRO A 60 33.10 -10.26 54.17
CA PRO A 60 34.06 -10.63 55.20
C PRO A 60 35.04 -9.50 55.52
N ARG A 61 35.39 -9.34 56.80
CA ARG A 61 36.41 -8.39 57.25
C ARG A 61 37.81 -8.83 56.78
N ASN A 62 38.69 -7.87 56.49
CA ASN A 62 40.09 -8.12 56.14
C ASN A 62 40.27 -9.31 55.17
N PRO A 63 39.61 -9.28 54.01
CA PRO A 63 39.61 -10.42 53.10
C PRO A 63 41.01 -10.65 52.53
N VAL A 64 41.32 -11.92 52.29
CA VAL A 64 42.56 -12.32 51.61
C VAL A 64 42.28 -12.56 50.14
N GLU A 65 43.24 -12.21 49.28
CA GLU A 65 43.13 -12.44 47.83
C GLU A 65 42.83 -13.92 47.54
N GLY A 66 41.81 -14.18 46.71
CA GLY A 66 41.30 -15.52 46.41
C GLY A 66 40.23 -16.03 47.38
N GLN A 67 39.88 -15.30 48.43
CA GLN A 67 38.81 -15.69 49.35
C GLN A 67 37.45 -15.71 48.65
N LEU A 68 36.62 -16.68 49.01
CA LEU A 68 35.24 -16.81 48.56
C LEU A 68 34.26 -16.20 49.57
N TRP A 69 33.21 -15.57 49.05
CA TRP A 69 32.10 -15.01 49.81
C TRP A 69 30.78 -15.26 49.09
N TYR A 70 29.80 -15.87 49.76
CA TYR A 70 28.44 -15.95 49.26
C TYR A 70 27.62 -14.75 49.75
N ASP A 71 27.37 -13.79 48.86
CA ASP A 71 26.60 -12.58 49.19
C ASP A 71 25.10 -12.89 49.21
N THR A 72 24.52 -12.94 50.41
CA THR A 72 23.09 -13.24 50.64
C THR A 72 22.22 -11.98 50.63
N THR A 73 22.69 -10.86 50.07
CA THR A 73 21.85 -9.68 49.87
C THR A 73 20.70 -10.03 48.92
N VAL A 74 19.47 -9.72 49.31
CA VAL A 74 18.27 -10.04 48.52
C VAL A 74 18.41 -9.52 47.09
N GLY A 75 18.33 -10.44 46.12
CA GLY A 75 18.44 -10.13 44.68
C GLY A 75 19.87 -10.20 44.11
N VAL A 76 20.89 -10.42 44.94
CA VAL A 76 22.26 -10.72 44.49
C VAL A 76 22.48 -12.23 44.50
N ASP A 77 22.33 -12.87 45.67
CA ASP A 77 22.45 -14.33 45.90
C ASP A 77 23.55 -14.98 45.04
N GLN A 78 24.79 -14.51 45.21
CA GLN A 78 25.90 -14.82 44.31
C GLN A 78 27.21 -15.08 45.07
N LEU A 79 27.92 -16.12 44.61
CA LEU A 79 29.30 -16.38 45.01
C LEU A 79 30.26 -15.37 44.38
N LYS A 80 31.07 -14.73 45.21
CA LYS A 80 32.08 -13.74 44.85
C LYS A 80 33.47 -14.22 45.25
N ILE A 81 34.48 -13.71 44.56
CA ILE A 81 35.91 -13.91 44.84
C ILE A 81 36.57 -12.55 45.06
N TYR A 82 37.44 -12.44 46.07
CA TYR A 82 38.20 -11.22 46.32
C TYR A 82 39.45 -11.19 45.45
N ASP A 83 39.59 -10.19 44.57
CA ASP A 83 40.71 -10.06 43.64
C ASP A 83 41.94 -9.33 44.22
N GLY A 84 41.91 -9.04 45.53
CA GLY A 84 42.92 -8.25 46.24
C GLY A 84 42.56 -6.77 46.38
N THR A 85 41.53 -6.28 45.68
CA THR A 85 40.99 -4.92 45.81
C THR A 85 39.47 -4.91 45.99
N ASN A 86 38.73 -5.66 45.16
CA ASN A 86 37.28 -5.70 45.09
C ASN A 86 36.74 -7.14 45.16
N TRP A 87 35.46 -7.25 45.51
CA TRP A 87 34.70 -8.50 45.38
C TRP A 87 34.07 -8.57 43.99
N ILE A 88 34.49 -9.55 43.18
CA ILE A 88 33.95 -9.79 41.83
C ILE A 88 33.16 -11.10 41.79
N SER A 89 32.26 -11.24 40.81
CA SER A 89 31.49 -12.48 40.62
C SER A 89 32.42 -13.65 40.31
N ALA A 90 32.26 -14.78 41.01
CA ALA A 90 33.00 -16.00 40.75
C ALA A 90 32.50 -16.77 39.51
N SER A 91 31.34 -16.40 38.96
CA SER A 91 30.70 -17.13 37.85
C SER A 91 31.03 -16.58 36.45
N GLY A 92 31.81 -15.50 36.34
CA GLY A 92 32.13 -14.84 35.05
C GLY A 92 30.94 -14.17 34.34
N LEU A 93 29.75 -14.25 34.93
CA LEU A 93 28.53 -13.58 34.46
C LEU A 93 28.21 -12.40 35.37
N LYS A 94 28.19 -11.20 34.80
CA LYS A 94 27.73 -9.98 35.46
C LYS A 94 26.22 -9.84 35.29
N LYS A 95 25.53 -9.39 36.34
CA LYS A 95 24.09 -9.10 36.32
C LYS A 95 23.90 -7.70 36.89
N ALA A 96 23.32 -6.80 36.11
CA ALA A 96 23.05 -5.43 36.53
C ALA A 96 21.99 -4.82 35.62
N THR A 97 21.26 -3.82 36.11
CA THR A 97 20.35 -3.01 35.30
C THR A 97 21.07 -1.94 34.48
N ASN A 98 22.31 -1.63 34.82
CA ASN A 98 23.15 -0.64 34.13
C ASN A 98 24.43 -1.31 33.63
N GLU A 99 24.98 -0.73 32.55
CA GLU A 99 26.24 -1.16 31.95
C GLU A 99 27.38 -1.21 33.01
N PRO A 100 28.06 -2.36 33.20
CA PRO A 100 29.19 -2.45 34.10
C PRO A 100 30.35 -1.57 33.63
N ALA A 101 30.96 -0.84 34.57
CA ALA A 101 32.04 0.10 34.27
C ALA A 101 33.24 -0.60 33.61
N ALA A 102 33.87 0.09 32.66
CA ALA A 102 35.00 -0.41 31.88
C ALA A 102 36.22 -0.80 32.75
N ASN A 103 36.50 -0.04 33.81
CA ASN A 103 37.61 -0.31 34.75
C ASN A 103 37.37 -1.55 35.64
N GLN A 104 36.16 -2.08 35.64
CA GLN A 104 35.78 -3.30 36.37
C GLN A 104 35.53 -4.47 35.41
N SER A 105 35.84 -4.31 34.12
CA SER A 105 35.50 -5.29 33.07
C SER A 105 36.73 -5.76 32.31
N VAL A 106 36.76 -7.06 32.04
CA VAL A 106 37.83 -7.74 31.31
C VAL A 106 37.27 -8.20 29.97
N VAL A 107 38.08 -8.13 28.92
CA VAL A 107 37.70 -8.60 27.58
C VAL A 107 37.18 -10.03 27.67
N GLY A 108 35.98 -10.27 27.14
CA GLY A 108 35.31 -11.56 27.22
C GLY A 108 34.26 -11.67 28.32
N ASP A 109 34.17 -10.69 29.23
CA ASP A 109 33.10 -10.66 30.23
C ASP A 109 31.73 -10.65 29.56
N LEU A 110 30.81 -11.39 30.16
CA LEU A 110 29.41 -11.41 29.78
C LEU A 110 28.58 -10.66 30.81
N TRP A 111 27.65 -9.84 30.34
CA TRP A 111 26.73 -9.10 31.19
C TRP A 111 25.29 -9.35 30.74
N VAL A 112 24.45 -9.73 31.69
CA VAL A 112 23.01 -9.78 31.53
C VAL A 112 22.44 -8.45 32.00
N ASP A 113 21.93 -7.66 31.06
CA ASP A 113 21.08 -6.51 31.34
C ASP A 113 19.74 -7.03 31.85
N THR A 114 19.55 -6.90 33.17
CA THR A 114 18.34 -7.39 33.84
C THR A 114 17.13 -6.49 33.64
N ASP A 115 17.30 -5.27 33.14
CA ASP A 115 16.21 -4.35 32.82
C ASP A 115 15.64 -4.65 31.42
N ASN A 116 16.52 -4.81 30.43
CA ASN A 116 16.14 -5.09 29.03
C ASN A 116 16.12 -6.58 28.66
N GLN A 117 16.50 -7.47 29.58
CA GLN A 117 16.58 -8.93 29.36
C GLN A 117 17.51 -9.31 28.21
N GLN A 118 18.68 -8.67 28.14
CA GLN A 118 19.63 -8.79 27.03
C GLN A 118 21.01 -9.27 27.50
N LEU A 119 21.71 -10.00 26.63
CA LEU A 119 23.07 -10.48 26.88
C LEU A 119 24.08 -9.65 26.09
N TYR A 120 25.10 -9.15 26.78
CA TYR A 120 26.18 -8.36 26.23
C TYR A 120 27.55 -9.01 26.44
N LEU A 121 28.49 -8.72 25.55
CA LEU A 121 29.91 -9.12 25.60
C LEU A 121 30.81 -7.89 25.66
N TYR A 122 31.78 -7.87 26.58
CA TYR A 122 32.75 -6.79 26.68
C TYR A 122 33.92 -7.00 25.71
N THR A 123 34.16 -6.02 24.83
CA THR A 123 35.21 -6.08 23.79
C THR A 123 36.52 -5.42 24.20
N GLY A 124 36.58 -4.81 25.39
CA GLY A 124 37.73 -4.02 25.87
C GLY A 124 37.58 -2.51 25.67
N SER A 125 36.69 -2.08 24.78
CA SER A 125 36.34 -0.66 24.58
C SER A 125 34.88 -0.34 24.90
N GLY A 126 34.03 -1.35 25.06
CA GLY A 126 32.60 -1.21 25.37
C GLY A 126 31.86 -2.55 25.32
N TRP A 127 30.56 -2.51 25.60
CA TRP A 127 29.68 -3.67 25.58
C TRP A 127 28.93 -3.78 24.25
N ILE A 128 28.93 -4.97 23.64
CA ILE A 128 28.17 -5.28 22.41
C ILE A 128 27.01 -6.23 22.70
N LEU A 129 25.85 -6.01 22.10
CA LEU A 129 24.68 -6.89 22.23
C LEU A 129 24.92 -8.22 21.49
N VAL A 130 24.73 -9.33 22.20
CA VAL A 130 24.85 -10.70 21.67
C VAL A 130 23.47 -11.39 21.59
N GLY A 131 22.53 -11.01 22.47
CA GLY A 131 21.17 -11.55 22.51
C GLY A 131 20.20 -10.92 21.49
N PRO A 132 18.97 -11.45 21.34
CA PRO A 132 17.97 -10.88 20.44
C PRO A 132 17.59 -9.46 20.87
N THR A 133 17.29 -8.61 19.88
CA THR A 133 16.85 -7.22 20.09
C THR A 133 15.43 -7.11 20.68
N PHE A 134 14.70 -8.24 20.78
CA PHE A 134 13.32 -8.31 21.28
C PHE A 134 13.10 -9.63 22.05
N SER A 135 12.58 -9.55 23.28
CA SER A 135 12.33 -10.72 24.14
C SER A 135 10.96 -10.60 24.82
N ASP A 136 9.89 -11.03 24.13
CA ASP A 136 8.52 -11.07 24.67
C ASP A 136 7.94 -12.52 24.62
N GLY A 137 8.81 -13.53 24.80
CA GLY A 137 8.43 -14.94 24.90
C GLY A 137 7.94 -15.63 23.61
N LEU A 138 7.54 -14.89 22.57
CA LEU A 138 7.17 -15.43 21.25
C LEU A 138 8.07 -14.87 20.14
N SER A 139 8.47 -15.74 19.20
CA SER A 139 9.33 -15.35 18.08
C SER A 139 8.64 -14.29 17.22
N THR A 140 9.26 -13.11 17.13
CA THR A 140 8.84 -12.00 16.27
C THR A 140 10.08 -11.42 15.63
N GLY A 141 10.11 -11.38 14.30
CA GLY A 141 11.27 -10.93 13.55
C GLY A 141 11.44 -11.66 12.22
N ILE A 142 12.58 -11.44 11.58
CA ILE A 142 12.96 -12.09 10.34
C ILE A 142 14.05 -13.11 10.65
N LYS A 143 13.85 -14.37 10.25
CA LYS A 143 14.83 -15.43 10.43
C LYS A 143 15.09 -16.17 9.11
N PRO A 144 16.34 -16.61 8.85
CA PRO A 144 16.58 -17.59 7.79
C PRO A 144 15.97 -18.94 8.18
N ALA A 145 15.29 -19.57 7.24
CA ALA A 145 14.69 -20.90 7.40
C ALA A 145 14.98 -21.77 6.18
N VAL A 146 14.93 -23.09 6.36
CA VAL A 146 15.03 -24.06 5.27
C VAL A 146 13.70 -24.81 5.17
N LEU A 147 13.00 -24.59 4.07
CA LEU A 147 11.74 -25.25 3.77
C LEU A 147 11.97 -26.35 2.74
N ILE A 148 11.29 -27.49 2.89
CA ILE A 148 11.40 -28.60 1.94
C ILE A 148 10.18 -28.55 1.02
N GLY A 149 10.42 -28.55 -0.28
CA GLY A 149 9.36 -28.63 -1.30
C GLY A 149 8.79 -30.04 -1.45
N THR A 150 7.62 -30.16 -2.07
CA THR A 150 7.00 -31.46 -2.42
C THR A 150 7.86 -32.31 -3.35
N ASP A 151 8.81 -31.70 -4.02
CA ASP A 151 9.87 -32.30 -4.85
C ASP A 151 11.07 -32.84 -4.05
N ASN A 152 11.04 -32.75 -2.72
CA ASN A 152 12.12 -33.09 -1.80
C ASN A 152 13.39 -32.22 -1.93
N VAL A 153 13.29 -31.03 -2.54
CA VAL A 153 14.39 -30.05 -2.57
C VAL A 153 14.32 -29.14 -1.35
N SER A 154 15.47 -28.77 -0.78
CA SER A 154 15.57 -27.81 0.32
C SER A 154 15.78 -26.39 -0.22
N TYR A 155 14.89 -25.48 0.18
CA TYR A 155 14.89 -24.08 -0.20
C TYR A 155 15.23 -23.21 1.00
N THR A 156 16.28 -22.41 0.88
CA THR A 156 16.61 -21.39 1.87
C THR A 156 15.76 -20.15 1.64
N VAL A 157 15.00 -19.75 2.66
CA VAL A 157 14.07 -18.62 2.61
C VAL A 157 14.28 -17.69 3.80
N LEU A 158 13.74 -16.48 3.72
CA LEU A 158 13.54 -15.62 4.90
C LEU A 158 12.08 -15.70 5.34
N GLU A 159 11.87 -16.11 6.58
CA GLU A 159 10.56 -16.12 7.22
C GLU A 159 10.38 -14.87 8.08
N VAL A 160 9.29 -14.14 7.83
CA VAL A 160 8.86 -13.01 8.65
C VAL A 160 7.77 -13.51 9.58
N GLU A 161 8.06 -13.57 10.87
CA GLU A 161 7.14 -14.03 11.89
C GLU A 161 6.70 -12.90 12.81
N VAL A 162 5.44 -12.95 13.23
CA VAL A 162 4.88 -12.11 14.27
C VAL A 162 4.16 -13.01 15.26
N LYS A 163 4.60 -13.01 16.53
CA LYS A 163 4.06 -13.86 17.60
C LYS A 163 3.97 -15.35 17.21
N ALA A 164 5.06 -15.89 16.65
CA ALA A 164 5.20 -17.27 16.18
C ALA A 164 4.25 -17.69 15.03
N LYS A 165 3.70 -16.72 14.30
CA LYS A 165 2.92 -16.98 13.08
C LYS A 165 3.61 -16.34 11.87
N VAL A 166 3.69 -17.08 10.77
CA VAL A 166 4.35 -16.64 9.53
C VAL A 166 3.46 -15.63 8.79
N LEU A 167 3.92 -14.39 8.69
CA LEU A 167 3.25 -13.31 7.97
C LEU A 167 3.72 -13.23 6.51
N ALA A 168 5.01 -13.44 6.26
CA ALA A 168 5.58 -13.41 4.91
C ALA A 168 6.73 -14.40 4.73
N ILE A 169 6.91 -14.86 3.50
CA ILE A 169 8.05 -15.70 3.09
C ILE A 169 8.72 -15.06 1.87
N ILE A 170 10.03 -14.85 1.97
CA ILE A 170 10.86 -14.35 0.88
C ILE A 170 11.68 -15.50 0.32
N SER A 171 11.51 -15.77 -0.98
CA SER A 171 12.20 -16.85 -1.69
C SER A 171 12.82 -16.31 -2.98
N THR A 172 13.86 -16.96 -3.48
CA THR A 172 14.41 -16.73 -4.83
C THR A 172 13.82 -17.68 -5.87
N GLU A 173 13.12 -18.72 -5.43
CA GLU A 173 12.64 -19.81 -6.28
C GLU A 173 11.15 -20.10 -6.04
N LYS A 174 10.51 -20.68 -7.05
CA LYS A 174 9.12 -21.14 -6.98
C LYS A 174 9.06 -22.54 -6.40
N PHE A 175 8.25 -22.78 -5.36
CA PHE A 175 8.01 -24.14 -4.84
C PHE A 175 6.71 -24.26 -4.05
N THR A 176 6.24 -25.50 -3.86
CA THR A 176 5.11 -25.84 -2.98
C THR A 176 5.66 -26.48 -1.70
N PRO A 177 5.42 -25.92 -0.50
CA PRO A 177 5.89 -26.50 0.76
C PRO A 177 5.37 -27.92 0.97
N LYS A 178 6.25 -28.84 1.35
CA LYS A 178 5.88 -30.23 1.69
C LYS A 178 5.13 -30.33 3.01
N SER A 179 5.54 -29.53 4.00
CA SER A 179 4.77 -29.32 5.22
C SER A 179 3.82 -28.14 4.99
N VAL A 180 2.56 -28.28 5.40
CA VAL A 180 1.58 -27.20 5.27
C VAL A 180 2.03 -26.02 6.14
N ILE A 181 2.14 -24.84 5.50
CA ILE A 181 2.37 -23.56 6.18
C ILE A 181 1.08 -22.74 6.03
N THR A 182 0.47 -22.37 7.15
CA THR A 182 -0.81 -21.67 7.16
C THR A 182 -0.74 -20.37 6.34
N GLY A 183 -1.61 -20.26 5.34
CA GLY A 183 -1.71 -19.11 4.44
C GLY A 183 -0.79 -19.13 3.22
N PHE A 184 0.00 -20.19 3.01
CA PHE A 184 0.86 -20.39 1.85
C PHE A 184 0.56 -21.72 1.17
N THR A 185 0.03 -21.66 -0.06
CA THR A 185 -0.18 -22.84 -0.90
C THR A 185 0.98 -23.04 -1.89
N GLU A 186 1.48 -21.95 -2.45
CA GLU A 186 2.62 -21.93 -3.35
C GLU A 186 3.44 -20.68 -3.02
N ILE A 187 4.77 -20.81 -3.07
CA ILE A 187 5.70 -19.71 -2.81
C ILE A 187 6.35 -19.37 -4.14
N PHE A 188 6.31 -18.09 -4.51
CA PHE A 188 6.94 -17.55 -5.71
C PHE A 188 8.26 -16.85 -5.36
N PRO A 189 9.16 -16.67 -6.33
CA PRO A 189 10.29 -15.77 -6.17
C PRO A 189 9.81 -14.36 -5.78
N GLY A 190 10.43 -13.77 -4.76
CA GLY A 190 10.07 -12.47 -4.19
C GLY A 190 9.36 -12.59 -2.85
N TYR A 191 8.48 -11.62 -2.57
CA TYR A 191 7.84 -11.43 -1.27
C TYR A 191 6.42 -11.99 -1.27
N ASN A 192 6.19 -13.08 -0.54
CA ASN A 192 4.89 -13.74 -0.47
C ASN A 192 4.24 -13.38 0.86
N LEU A 193 3.03 -12.82 0.83
CA LEU A 193 2.24 -12.51 2.02
C LEU A 193 1.28 -13.66 2.35
N SER A 194 1.09 -13.90 3.64
CA SER A 194 0.11 -14.88 4.10
C SER A 194 -1.30 -14.47 3.68
N THR A 195 -2.02 -15.41 3.07
CA THR A 195 -3.44 -15.24 2.71
C THR A 195 -4.38 -15.35 3.92
N THR A 196 -3.86 -15.74 5.09
CA THR A 196 -4.65 -15.91 6.32
C THR A 196 -4.62 -14.70 7.23
N ASN A 197 -5.68 -14.55 8.01
CA ASN A 197 -5.78 -13.55 9.06
C ASN A 197 -5.00 -14.01 10.31
N ILE A 198 -3.80 -13.45 10.48
CA ILE A 198 -2.83 -13.92 11.48
C ILE A 198 -3.20 -13.49 12.91
N THR A 199 -3.73 -12.27 13.11
CA THR A 199 -4.00 -11.69 14.44
C THR A 199 -5.44 -11.20 14.66
N GLY A 200 -6.33 -11.35 13.69
CA GLY A 200 -7.75 -10.95 13.80
C GLY A 200 -8.17 -9.82 12.87
N ASP A 201 -7.23 -9.05 12.31
CA ASP A 201 -7.51 -7.81 11.55
C ASP A 201 -7.43 -7.96 10.03
N GLY A 202 -7.58 -9.18 9.52
CA GLY A 202 -7.61 -9.51 8.10
C GLY A 202 -6.31 -10.11 7.59
N SER A 203 -6.33 -10.54 6.32
CA SER A 203 -5.14 -11.08 5.65
C SER A 203 -4.09 -10.00 5.40
N GLY A 204 -2.82 -10.38 5.43
CA GLY A 204 -1.70 -9.48 5.16
C GLY A 204 -1.83 -8.84 3.78
N LYS A 205 -1.60 -7.53 3.72
CA LYS A 205 -1.52 -6.76 2.46
C LYS A 205 -0.23 -5.96 2.44
N TYR A 206 0.29 -5.72 1.25
CA TYR A 206 1.35 -4.74 1.06
C TYR A 206 0.73 -3.34 1.01
N TYR A 207 1.06 -2.50 1.99
CA TYR A 207 0.65 -1.10 2.03
C TYR A 207 1.83 -0.22 1.61
N GLY A 208 1.86 0.17 0.34
CA GLY A 208 2.92 1.01 -0.22
C GLY A 208 2.65 1.37 -1.68
N THR A 209 3.48 2.27 -2.22
CA THR A 209 3.43 2.64 -3.64
C THR A 209 4.25 1.66 -4.46
N ALA A 210 3.64 1.01 -5.46
CA ALA A 210 4.36 0.19 -6.42
C ALA A 210 4.88 1.07 -7.56
N GLU A 211 6.20 1.14 -7.75
CA GLU A 211 6.81 1.83 -8.90
C GLU A 211 6.57 1.06 -10.21
N LYS A 212 6.51 -0.28 -10.13
CA LYS A 212 6.29 -1.19 -11.25
C LYS A 212 5.32 -2.28 -10.83
N ALA A 213 4.29 -2.51 -11.64
CA ALA A 213 3.34 -3.61 -11.47
C ALA A 213 3.12 -4.29 -12.83
N GLU A 214 3.32 -5.60 -12.87
CA GLU A 214 3.09 -6.38 -14.09
C GLU A 214 1.59 -6.71 -14.26
N ASN A 215 0.93 -7.06 -13.16
CA ASN A 215 -0.47 -7.46 -13.13
C ASN A 215 -1.19 -6.84 -11.92
N LEU A 216 -2.48 -6.60 -12.06
CA LEU A 216 -3.42 -6.25 -11.00
C LEU A 216 -4.45 -7.39 -10.86
N ILE A 217 -5.00 -7.57 -9.66
CA ILE A 217 -6.10 -8.50 -9.42
C ILE A 217 -7.42 -7.75 -9.51
N VAL A 218 -8.30 -8.14 -10.44
CA VAL A 218 -9.65 -7.60 -10.58
C VAL A 218 -10.66 -8.73 -10.36
N ALA A 219 -11.46 -8.62 -9.30
CA ALA A 219 -12.45 -9.63 -8.92
C ALA A 219 -11.88 -11.07 -8.85
N GLY A 220 -10.62 -11.21 -8.40
CA GLY A 220 -9.93 -12.49 -8.26
C GLY A 220 -9.20 -12.99 -9.51
N ALA A 221 -9.36 -12.33 -10.66
CA ALA A 221 -8.62 -12.65 -11.87
C ALA A 221 -7.34 -11.81 -12.00
N VAL A 222 -6.27 -12.43 -12.49
CA VAL A 222 -5.01 -11.74 -12.83
C VAL A 222 -5.20 -10.99 -14.15
N VAL A 223 -5.02 -9.68 -14.14
CA VAL A 223 -5.15 -8.80 -15.31
C VAL A 223 -3.85 -8.03 -15.51
N THR A 224 -3.26 -8.13 -16.69
CA THR A 224 -2.02 -7.41 -17.02
C THR A 224 -2.23 -5.90 -16.96
N ALA A 225 -1.25 -5.18 -16.41
CA ALA A 225 -1.32 -3.73 -16.24
C ALA A 225 -1.54 -2.96 -17.55
N SER A 226 -1.13 -3.52 -18.69
CA SER A 226 -1.37 -2.97 -20.04
C SER A 226 -2.85 -2.97 -20.46
N SER A 227 -3.72 -3.68 -19.74
CA SER A 227 -5.16 -3.74 -20.03
C SER A 227 -5.95 -2.55 -19.47
N PHE A 228 -5.31 -1.68 -18.68
CA PHE A 228 -5.95 -0.50 -18.09
C PHE A 228 -5.67 0.75 -18.92
N LEU A 229 -6.68 1.61 -19.05
CA LEU A 229 -6.52 2.90 -19.70
C LEU A 229 -5.69 3.84 -18.81
N ARG A 230 -4.76 4.54 -19.44
CA ARG A 230 -3.86 5.52 -18.83
C ARG A 230 -4.30 6.93 -19.18
N ASN A 231 -4.05 7.87 -18.27
CA ASN A 231 -4.34 9.29 -18.45
C ASN A 231 -3.15 10.10 -18.98
N ASP A 232 -1.95 9.51 -19.03
CA ASP A 232 -0.70 10.18 -19.39
C ASP A 232 -0.19 9.85 -20.80
N VAL A 233 -0.76 8.81 -21.43
CA VAL A 233 -0.41 8.38 -22.79
C VAL A 233 -1.67 7.93 -23.53
N LEU A 234 -1.62 7.99 -24.87
CA LEU A 234 -2.68 7.47 -25.72
C LEU A 234 -2.95 6.00 -25.37
N SER A 235 -4.18 5.73 -24.93
CA SER A 235 -4.64 4.40 -24.56
C SER A 235 -5.53 3.82 -25.65
N THR A 236 -5.37 2.53 -25.93
CA THR A 236 -6.19 1.80 -26.91
C THR A 236 -6.94 0.67 -26.22
N SER A 237 -8.21 0.49 -26.59
CA SER A 237 -9.01 -0.65 -26.13
C SER A 237 -9.29 -1.56 -27.32
N LEU A 238 -8.94 -2.84 -27.18
CA LEU A 238 -9.31 -3.88 -28.15
C LEU A 238 -10.74 -4.41 -27.94
N PHE A 239 -11.41 -3.97 -26.86
CA PHE A 239 -12.76 -4.37 -26.50
C PHE A 239 -13.69 -3.15 -26.42
N PRO A 240 -15.02 -3.34 -26.58
CA PRO A 240 -15.99 -2.25 -26.43
C PRO A 240 -15.94 -1.61 -25.04
N LEU A 241 -16.06 -0.28 -24.99
CA LEU A 241 -16.22 0.46 -23.74
C LEU A 241 -17.70 0.46 -23.33
N LYS A 242 -18.00 -0.12 -22.17
CA LYS A 242 -19.35 -0.13 -21.59
C LYS A 242 -19.43 0.87 -20.44
N ILE A 243 -20.16 1.96 -20.64
CA ILE A 243 -20.41 2.97 -19.60
C ILE A 243 -21.76 2.70 -18.95
N LYS A 244 -21.75 2.30 -17.67
CA LYS A 244 -22.97 2.04 -16.87
C LYS A 244 -23.29 3.21 -15.94
N ASN A 245 -23.40 4.40 -16.51
CA ASN A 245 -23.88 5.59 -15.82
C ASN A 245 -24.59 6.51 -16.83
N ASN A 246 -25.46 7.40 -16.35
CA ASN A 246 -26.20 8.31 -17.20
C ASN A 246 -25.33 9.48 -17.72
N SER A 247 -24.29 9.87 -16.99
CA SER A 247 -23.38 10.95 -17.41
C SER A 247 -22.57 10.62 -18.67
N GLY A 248 -22.38 9.33 -18.97
CA GLY A 248 -21.75 8.84 -20.19
C GLY A 248 -20.27 9.24 -20.32
N ILE A 249 -19.91 9.85 -21.45
CA ILE A 249 -18.54 10.23 -21.82
C ILE A 249 -18.47 11.75 -21.94
N ILE A 250 -17.46 12.36 -21.31
CA ILE A 250 -17.14 13.78 -21.42
C ILE A 250 -15.82 13.92 -22.18
N ILE A 251 -15.79 14.82 -23.16
CA ILE A 251 -14.70 14.97 -24.13
C ILE A 251 -14.28 16.45 -24.19
N GLY A 252 -12.96 16.67 -24.22
CA GLY A 252 -12.33 17.99 -24.27
C GLY A 252 -11.79 18.43 -22.90
N ALA A 253 -10.71 19.22 -22.90
CA ALA A 253 -10.04 19.69 -21.68
C ALA A 253 -10.99 20.49 -20.77
N ASP A 254 -11.85 21.31 -21.37
CA ASP A 254 -12.86 22.11 -20.66
C ASP A 254 -14.20 21.37 -20.51
N SER A 255 -14.22 20.05 -20.71
CA SER A 255 -15.46 19.25 -20.73
C SER A 255 -16.49 19.73 -21.77
N ALA A 256 -16.01 20.25 -22.91
CA ALA A 256 -16.82 20.95 -23.89
C ALA A 256 -17.91 20.09 -24.55
N MET A 257 -17.73 18.77 -24.64
CA MET A 257 -18.65 17.86 -25.31
C MET A 257 -19.04 16.70 -24.39
N SER A 258 -20.30 16.29 -24.41
CA SER A 258 -20.79 15.12 -23.69
C SER A 258 -21.68 14.22 -24.56
N ILE A 259 -21.60 12.92 -24.29
CA ILE A 259 -22.48 11.89 -24.85
C ILE A 259 -23.01 11.10 -23.67
N GLY A 260 -24.32 11.11 -23.43
CA GLY A 260 -24.90 10.54 -22.22
C GLY A 260 -26.40 10.28 -22.33
N VAL A 261 -27.06 10.18 -21.18
CA VAL A 261 -28.50 9.96 -21.05
C VAL A 261 -29.10 10.95 -20.07
N GLU A 262 -30.08 11.73 -20.51
CA GLU A 262 -30.88 12.62 -19.66
C GLU A 262 -32.31 12.09 -19.55
N GLY A 263 -32.75 11.77 -18.34
CA GLY A 263 -34.00 11.03 -18.12
C GLY A 263 -33.96 9.66 -18.82
N GLN A 264 -34.68 9.52 -19.93
CA GLN A 264 -34.70 8.32 -20.78
C GLN A 264 -34.12 8.58 -22.19
N ALA A 265 -33.73 9.81 -22.52
CA ALA A 265 -33.24 10.18 -23.85
C ALA A 265 -31.72 10.11 -23.94
N GLY A 266 -31.20 9.55 -25.03
CA GLY A 266 -29.78 9.65 -25.36
C GLY A 266 -29.45 11.04 -25.88
N ILE A 267 -28.37 11.65 -25.36
CA ILE A 267 -27.97 13.02 -25.68
C ILE A 267 -26.55 13.06 -26.27
N ILE A 268 -26.37 14.00 -27.19
CA ILE A 268 -25.07 14.45 -27.70
C ILE A 268 -25.11 15.97 -27.58
N ALA A 269 -24.28 16.54 -26.70
CA ALA A 269 -24.39 17.94 -26.33
C ALA A 269 -23.03 18.65 -26.31
N HIS A 270 -23.00 19.87 -26.85
CA HIS A 270 -21.90 20.80 -26.66
C HIS A 270 -22.25 21.74 -25.51
N GLN A 271 -21.40 21.80 -24.49
CA GLN A 271 -21.64 22.51 -23.23
C GLN A 271 -21.19 23.97 -23.28
N THR A 272 -20.30 24.33 -24.22
CA THR A 272 -19.85 25.72 -24.40
C THR A 272 -20.87 26.52 -25.20
N SER A 273 -21.29 27.66 -24.66
CA SER A 273 -22.16 28.62 -25.35
C SER A 273 -21.50 29.17 -26.63
N GLY A 274 -22.29 29.44 -27.67
CA GLY A 274 -21.80 29.95 -28.96
C GLY A 274 -21.04 28.92 -29.80
N SER A 275 -21.04 27.64 -29.40
CA SER A 275 -20.38 26.56 -30.13
C SER A 275 -21.38 25.71 -30.91
N ASN A 276 -20.85 24.89 -31.81
CA ASN A 276 -21.61 24.05 -32.73
C ASN A 276 -21.19 22.57 -32.63
N ILE A 277 -22.05 21.69 -33.11
CA ILE A 277 -21.73 20.27 -33.33
C ILE A 277 -21.62 20.05 -34.84
N ASP A 278 -20.47 19.58 -35.30
CA ASP A 278 -20.21 19.28 -36.71
C ASP A 278 -20.13 17.76 -36.94
N ILE A 279 -20.82 17.28 -37.97
CA ILE A 279 -20.62 15.95 -38.54
C ILE A 279 -19.78 16.12 -39.81
N ARG A 280 -18.59 15.51 -39.80
CA ARG A 280 -17.59 15.66 -40.86
C ARG A 280 -17.28 14.33 -41.53
N VAL A 281 -16.95 14.39 -42.81
CA VAL A 281 -16.49 13.24 -43.60
C VAL A 281 -15.16 13.55 -44.25
N ASN A 282 -14.35 12.52 -44.49
CA ASN A 282 -13.17 12.62 -45.32
C ASN A 282 -13.57 12.38 -46.79
N ASP A 283 -13.58 13.45 -47.58
CA ASP A 283 -13.86 13.44 -49.00
C ASP A 283 -12.53 13.53 -49.77
N ALA A 284 -12.05 12.38 -50.24
CA ALA A 284 -10.82 12.24 -51.03
C ALA A 284 -9.55 12.89 -50.42
N GLY A 285 -9.44 12.93 -49.09
CA GLY A 285 -8.30 13.51 -48.36
C GLY A 285 -8.62 14.84 -47.66
N GLU A 286 -9.75 15.47 -47.96
CA GLU A 286 -10.20 16.69 -47.30
C GLU A 286 -11.31 16.41 -46.30
N ILE A 287 -11.15 16.87 -45.05
CA ILE A 287 -12.21 16.78 -44.04
C ILE A 287 -13.20 17.91 -44.27
N LYS A 288 -14.45 17.57 -44.60
CA LYS A 288 -15.55 18.53 -44.84
C LYS A 288 -16.66 18.35 -43.81
N THR A 289 -17.19 19.45 -43.28
CA THR A 289 -18.41 19.45 -42.47
C THR A 289 -19.62 19.36 -43.40
N VAL A 290 -20.42 18.31 -43.23
CA VAL A 290 -21.62 18.06 -44.06
C VAL A 290 -22.89 18.46 -43.30
N VAL A 291 -22.94 18.21 -42.00
CA VAL A 291 -24.04 18.65 -41.13
C VAL A 291 -23.47 19.49 -40.01
N ARG A 292 -24.06 20.65 -39.77
CA ARG A 292 -23.78 21.51 -38.62
C ARG A 292 -25.06 21.75 -37.84
N ILE A 293 -24.99 21.60 -36.53
CA ILE A 293 -25.98 22.11 -35.58
C ILE A 293 -25.32 23.29 -34.87
N ASP A 294 -25.80 24.50 -35.08
CA ASP A 294 -25.19 25.71 -34.51
C ASP A 294 -25.76 26.10 -33.14
N SER A 295 -25.19 27.14 -32.54
CA SER A 295 -25.57 27.64 -31.22
C SER A 295 -26.97 28.27 -31.16
N GLU A 296 -27.56 28.60 -32.31
CA GLU A 296 -28.92 29.15 -32.40
C GLU A 296 -29.96 28.04 -32.71
N ALA A 297 -29.58 26.77 -32.53
CA ALA A 297 -30.42 25.60 -32.78
C ALA A 297 -30.85 25.42 -34.24
N ARG A 298 -30.02 25.86 -35.20
CA ARG A 298 -30.24 25.67 -36.63
C ARG A 298 -29.41 24.50 -37.16
N VAL A 299 -29.96 23.80 -38.15
CA VAL A 299 -29.31 22.70 -38.86
C VAL A 299 -28.95 23.14 -40.27
N GLY A 300 -27.64 23.19 -40.55
CA GLY A 300 -27.12 23.40 -41.88
C GLY A 300 -26.67 22.08 -42.52
N ILE A 301 -27.10 21.81 -43.76
CA ILE A 301 -26.60 20.70 -44.59
C ILE A 301 -25.82 21.29 -45.76
N ASN A 302 -24.52 21.00 -45.81
CA ASN A 302 -23.54 21.67 -46.68
C ASN A 302 -23.51 23.21 -46.52
N ASN A 303 -24.11 23.73 -45.45
CA ASN A 303 -24.12 25.14 -45.09
C ASN A 303 -23.59 25.30 -43.66
N LEU A 304 -22.51 26.06 -43.48
CA LEU A 304 -21.88 26.27 -42.17
C LEU A 304 -22.42 27.48 -41.41
N SER A 305 -23.26 28.28 -42.08
CA SER A 305 -23.92 29.48 -41.55
C SER A 305 -25.38 29.47 -42.02
N PRO A 306 -26.22 28.57 -41.47
CA PRO A 306 -27.61 28.45 -41.88
C PRO A 306 -28.39 29.73 -41.52
N ASP A 307 -29.17 30.27 -42.47
CA ASP A 307 -30.02 31.45 -42.21
C ASP A 307 -31.42 31.06 -41.71
N GLN A 308 -31.76 29.78 -41.79
CA GLN A 308 -33.05 29.20 -41.40
C GLN A 308 -32.85 28.01 -40.44
N ALA A 309 -33.91 27.60 -39.73
CA ALA A 309 -33.86 26.46 -38.80
C ALA A 309 -33.37 25.17 -39.46
N LEU A 310 -33.74 24.94 -40.72
CA LEU A 310 -33.11 23.97 -41.61
C LEU A 310 -32.71 24.71 -42.88
N ASP A 311 -31.43 24.67 -43.23
CA ASP A 311 -30.88 25.31 -44.42
C ASP A 311 -29.97 24.34 -45.17
N VAL A 312 -30.27 24.11 -46.45
CA VAL A 312 -29.61 23.11 -47.27
C VAL A 312 -29.02 23.78 -48.50
N VAL A 313 -27.70 23.73 -48.64
CA VAL A 313 -27.02 24.11 -49.88
C VAL A 313 -26.92 22.87 -50.78
N GLY A 314 -27.79 22.82 -51.79
CA GLY A 314 -27.86 21.72 -52.74
C GLY A 314 -29.31 21.32 -53.05
N ASN A 315 -29.47 20.10 -53.57
CA ASN A 315 -30.79 19.57 -53.93
C ASN A 315 -31.40 18.79 -52.75
N ILE A 316 -32.72 18.93 -52.58
CA ILE A 316 -33.52 18.07 -51.69
C ILE A 316 -34.29 17.08 -52.58
N GLN A 317 -34.00 15.79 -52.43
CA GLN A 317 -34.69 14.72 -53.15
C GLN A 317 -35.51 13.89 -52.16
N THR A 318 -36.79 13.67 -52.46
CA THR A 318 -37.71 12.82 -51.68
C THR A 318 -38.34 11.77 -52.59
N ASP A 319 -38.60 10.56 -52.08
CA ASP A 319 -39.20 9.46 -52.85
C ASP A 319 -40.74 9.38 -52.69
N SER A 320 -41.24 9.93 -51.59
CA SER A 320 -42.64 9.86 -51.17
C SER A 320 -43.31 11.23 -51.26
N ALA A 321 -43.58 11.88 -50.13
CA ALA A 321 -44.25 13.17 -50.08
C ALA A 321 -43.40 14.21 -49.33
N LEU A 322 -43.49 15.46 -49.75
CA LEU A 322 -43.10 16.62 -48.96
C LEU A 322 -44.36 17.17 -48.29
N LEU A 323 -44.42 17.11 -46.96
CA LEU A 323 -45.51 17.67 -46.17
C LEU A 323 -45.13 19.06 -45.67
N VAL A 324 -45.98 20.05 -45.95
CA VAL A 324 -45.76 21.45 -45.54
C VAL A 324 -46.99 21.92 -44.79
N GLU A 325 -46.91 21.90 -43.46
CA GLU A 325 -48.02 22.21 -42.55
C GLU A 325 -48.25 23.71 -42.32
N GLY A 326 -47.48 24.56 -43.01
CA GLY A 326 -47.70 26.00 -42.99
C GLY A 326 -49.11 26.34 -43.48
N THR A 327 -49.82 27.20 -42.75
CA THR A 327 -51.17 27.64 -43.11
C THR A 327 -51.20 29.02 -43.75
N THR A 328 -50.04 29.63 -44.00
CA THR A 328 -49.93 30.95 -44.61
C THR A 328 -50.31 30.86 -46.08
N ASP A 329 -51.36 31.59 -46.46
CA ASP A 329 -51.78 31.72 -47.85
C ASP A 329 -50.85 32.66 -48.63
N ALA A 330 -50.76 32.46 -49.94
CA ALA A 330 -49.93 33.28 -50.82
C ALA A 330 -50.71 34.52 -51.27
N SER A 331 -50.20 35.71 -50.91
CA SER A 331 -50.71 36.99 -51.39
C SER A 331 -49.80 37.64 -52.44
N THR A 332 -48.54 37.21 -52.50
CA THR A 332 -47.53 37.62 -53.48
C THR A 332 -46.66 36.42 -53.87
N ILE A 333 -45.77 36.60 -54.84
CA ILE A 333 -44.79 35.56 -55.25
C ILE A 333 -43.74 35.24 -54.16
N SER A 334 -43.68 36.01 -53.08
CA SER A 334 -42.71 35.88 -52.00
C SER A 334 -43.35 35.53 -50.65
N THR A 335 -44.66 35.24 -50.62
CA THR A 335 -45.38 34.83 -49.41
C THR A 335 -46.08 33.49 -49.64
N GLY A 336 -46.50 32.86 -48.55
CA GLY A 336 -47.11 31.53 -48.57
C GLY A 336 -46.21 30.47 -47.95
N SER A 337 -46.78 29.27 -47.79
CA SER A 337 -46.11 28.18 -47.07
C SER A 337 -45.08 27.41 -47.92
N ILE A 338 -45.19 27.50 -49.24
CA ILE A 338 -44.17 27.05 -50.19
C ILE A 338 -43.86 28.23 -51.09
N THR A 339 -42.60 28.66 -51.11
CA THR A 339 -42.12 29.70 -52.03
C THR A 339 -40.94 29.16 -52.83
N THR A 340 -40.95 29.42 -54.13
CA THR A 340 -39.84 29.06 -55.01
C THR A 340 -39.43 30.30 -55.80
N LYS A 341 -38.15 30.67 -55.74
CA LYS A 341 -37.62 31.76 -56.58
C LYS A 341 -37.58 31.38 -58.06
N GLY A 342 -37.51 30.09 -58.37
CA GLY A 342 -37.64 29.52 -59.72
C GLY A 342 -39.05 29.01 -60.01
N GLY A 343 -39.19 28.26 -61.11
CA GLY A 343 -40.45 27.61 -61.50
C GLY A 343 -40.69 26.28 -60.79
N VAL A 344 -41.94 25.81 -60.83
CA VAL A 344 -42.35 24.49 -60.33
C VAL A 344 -42.78 23.62 -61.51
N GLY A 345 -42.14 22.45 -61.65
CA GLY A 345 -42.53 21.43 -62.62
C GLY A 345 -43.42 20.37 -61.96
N ILE A 346 -44.59 20.10 -62.54
CA ILE A 346 -45.54 19.10 -62.01
C ILE A 346 -45.87 18.12 -63.14
N ALA A 347 -45.34 16.91 -63.05
CA ALA A 347 -45.54 15.88 -64.08
C ALA A 347 -46.96 15.28 -64.10
N LYS A 348 -47.68 15.38 -62.98
CA LYS A 348 -49.04 14.87 -62.81
C LYS A 348 -50.02 16.03 -62.61
N LYS A 349 -50.94 15.90 -61.67
CA LYS A 349 -51.99 16.88 -61.40
C LYS A 349 -51.55 17.85 -60.31
N LEU A 350 -51.92 19.12 -60.46
CA LEU A 350 -51.99 20.09 -59.38
C LEU A 350 -53.46 20.20 -58.95
N PHE A 351 -53.73 20.20 -57.65
CA PHE A 351 -55.06 20.42 -57.09
C PHE A 351 -55.00 21.61 -56.14
N VAL A 352 -55.72 22.69 -56.46
CA VAL A 352 -55.74 23.93 -55.68
C VAL A 352 -57.12 24.06 -55.03
N GLY A 353 -57.16 24.20 -53.71
CA GLY A 353 -58.42 24.32 -52.96
C GLY A 353 -59.03 25.72 -53.00
N GLY A 354 -58.20 26.75 -53.17
CA GLY A 354 -58.60 28.15 -53.32
C GLY A 354 -58.39 28.67 -54.74
N ASP A 355 -58.32 30.00 -54.86
CA ASP A 355 -58.09 30.68 -56.13
C ASP A 355 -56.65 30.50 -56.61
N SER A 356 -56.44 30.51 -57.93
CA SER A 356 -55.11 30.56 -58.54
C SER A 356 -54.93 31.91 -59.23
N ASN A 357 -53.94 32.69 -58.79
CA ASN A 357 -53.59 33.96 -59.42
C ASN A 357 -52.38 33.78 -60.35
N ILE A 358 -52.57 34.00 -61.65
CA ILE A 358 -51.52 33.92 -62.66
C ILE A 358 -51.26 35.32 -63.20
N ALA A 359 -50.16 35.93 -62.76
CA ALA A 359 -49.80 37.30 -63.17
C ALA A 359 -49.38 37.38 -64.66
N GLY A 360 -48.94 36.27 -65.24
CA GLY A 360 -48.52 36.17 -66.64
C GLY A 360 -49.54 35.49 -67.55
N LEU A 361 -49.08 35.04 -68.71
CA LEU A 361 -49.90 34.28 -69.65
C LEU A 361 -50.09 32.83 -69.17
N LEU A 362 -51.33 32.35 -69.21
CA LEU A 362 -51.65 30.93 -69.05
C LEU A 362 -51.75 30.26 -70.43
N THR A 363 -50.88 29.27 -70.70
CA THR A 363 -50.95 28.43 -71.92
C THR A 363 -51.45 27.06 -71.54
N THR A 364 -52.54 26.59 -72.17
CA THR A 364 -53.15 25.29 -71.87
C THR A 364 -53.65 24.63 -73.15
N GLN A 365 -53.92 23.32 -73.10
CA GLN A 365 -54.72 22.66 -74.13
C GLN A 365 -56.21 22.89 -73.85
N ASN A 366 -56.88 21.91 -73.23
CA ASN A 366 -58.29 22.00 -72.92
C ASN A 366 -58.50 22.46 -71.49
N ILE A 367 -59.38 23.45 -71.31
CA ILE A 367 -59.92 23.84 -70.01
C ILE A 367 -61.38 23.42 -69.98
N VAL A 368 -61.80 22.71 -68.93
CA VAL A 368 -63.17 22.19 -68.80
C VAL A 368 -63.66 22.47 -67.36
N PRO A 369 -64.88 22.99 -67.17
CA PRO A 369 -65.44 23.15 -65.82
C PRO A 369 -65.66 21.77 -65.17
N ASN A 370 -65.48 21.69 -63.84
CA ASN A 370 -65.67 20.43 -63.10
C ASN A 370 -67.14 19.95 -63.04
N LEU A 371 -68.10 20.84 -63.33
CA LEU A 371 -69.53 20.58 -63.38
C LEU A 371 -70.12 21.26 -64.62
N THR A 372 -70.62 20.45 -65.55
CA THR A 372 -71.26 20.91 -66.79
C THR A 372 -72.54 21.71 -66.46
N LEU A 373 -72.74 22.85 -67.13
CA LEU A 373 -73.89 23.77 -66.96
C LEU A 373 -74.00 24.48 -65.59
N ALA A 374 -73.08 24.24 -64.65
CA ALA A 374 -73.07 24.90 -63.33
C ALA A 374 -71.89 25.85 -63.12
N ARG A 375 -70.80 25.71 -63.89
CA ARG A 375 -69.63 26.61 -63.85
C ARG A 375 -69.19 27.02 -65.25
N ASN A 376 -68.71 28.25 -65.39
CA ASN A 376 -68.14 28.81 -66.63
C ASN A 376 -66.62 29.02 -66.50
N LEU A 377 -65.97 29.27 -67.63
CA LEU A 377 -64.57 29.66 -67.71
C LEU A 377 -64.51 31.13 -68.14
N GLY A 378 -64.27 32.02 -67.18
CA GLY A 378 -64.36 33.47 -67.40
C GLY A 378 -65.55 34.08 -66.66
N THR A 379 -65.87 35.33 -66.93
CA THR A 379 -67.02 35.98 -66.27
C THR A 379 -68.34 35.41 -66.80
N ALA A 380 -69.38 35.49 -65.96
CA ALA A 380 -70.76 35.31 -66.39
C ALA A 380 -71.10 36.19 -67.60
#